data_AF-H9UBV3-F1
#
_entry.id   AF-H9UBV3-F1
#
_cell.length_a   1.000
_cell.length_b   1.000
_cell.length_c   1.000
_cell.angle_alpha   90.00
_cell.angle_beta   90.00
_cell.angle_gamma   90.00
#
_symmetry.space_group_name_H-M   'P 1'
#
loop_
_entity.id
_entity.type
_entity.pdbx_description
1 polymer ?
#
loop_
_entity_poly.entity_id
_entity_poly.type
_entity_poly.pdbx_seq_one_letter_code
_entity_poly.pdbx_strand_id
1 'polypeptide(L)'
;MVALVLSIIASVASFYLTRNPSYFSLILVGLYFAFRKSDRAESLAGLNLLLIGAIAIFGKFRPYSLEGLNFVVYGTFFAVFYDILKTWYSLIPMMLLTGMGIGAIGAHKFGVKGYLLGLILIPVILREFSIQKRYKADDEDNK
;
A
#
# COMPACT_ATOMS: atom_id res chain seq x y z
N MET A 1 -7.26 4.01 13.86
CA MET A 1 -6.63 5.28 14.35
C MET A 1 -5.21 5.44 13.82
N VAL A 2 -4.42 4.37 13.79
CA VAL A 2 -3.03 4.39 13.31
C VAL A 2 -2.95 4.79 11.84
N ALA A 3 -3.85 4.28 10.98
CA ALA A 3 -3.85 4.65 9.56
C ALA A 3 -4.13 6.14 9.33
N LEU A 4 -4.96 6.79 10.17
CA LEU A 4 -5.21 8.22 10.10
C LEU A 4 -3.92 9.02 10.36
N VAL A 5 -3.21 8.70 11.45
CA VAL A 5 -1.94 9.36 11.80
C VAL A 5 -0.91 9.15 10.68
N LEU A 6 -0.74 7.91 10.21
CA LEU A 6 0.16 7.59 9.11
C LEU A 6 -0.22 8.32 7.82
N SER A 7 -1.51 8.47 7.52
CA SER A 7 -1.97 9.18 6.33
C SER A 7 -1.63 10.66 6.36
N ILE A 8 -1.75 11.30 7.53
CA ILE A 8 -1.36 12.70 7.73
C ILE A 8 0.14 12.84 7.54
N ILE A 9 0.94 12.01 8.22
CA ILE A 9 2.42 12.03 8.10
C ILE A 9 2.86 11.80 6.66
N ALA A 10 2.32 10.77 6.00
CA ALA A 10 2.64 10.43 4.62
C ALA A 10 2.26 11.55 3.65
N SER A 11 1.09 12.18 3.84
CA SER A 11 0.64 13.28 2.99
C SER A 11 1.55 14.52 3.12
N VAL A 12 1.90 14.92 4.34
CA VAL A 12 2.77 16.08 4.61
C VAL A 12 4.18 15.81 4.10
N ALA A 13 4.73 14.62 4.37
CA ALA A 13 6.05 14.24 3.87
C ALA A 13 6.10 14.23 2.34
N SER A 14 5.09 13.64 1.69
CA SER A 14 5.04 13.56 0.22
C SER A 14 4.87 14.94 -0.40
N PHE A 15 4.04 15.81 0.18
CA PHE A 15 3.93 17.21 -0.23
C PHE A 15 5.25 17.96 -0.08
N TYR A 16 5.97 17.75 1.03
CA TYR A 16 7.26 18.38 1.26
C TYR A 16 8.30 17.98 0.21
N LEU A 17 8.31 16.72 -0.21
CA LEU A 17 9.22 16.21 -1.24
C LEU A 17 8.85 16.68 -2.66
N THR A 18 7.57 16.60 -3.03
CA THR A 18 7.12 16.74 -4.42
C THR A 18 6.49 18.09 -4.75
N ARG A 19 6.11 18.87 -3.73
CA ARG A 19 5.32 20.11 -3.83
C ARG A 19 3.97 19.96 -4.53
N ASN A 20 3.45 18.73 -4.66
CA ASN A 20 2.15 18.48 -5.28
C ASN A 20 1.05 18.36 -4.21
N PRO A 21 -0.01 19.19 -4.24
CA PRO A 21 -1.10 19.12 -3.26
C PRO A 21 -1.95 17.85 -3.38
N SER A 22 -1.89 17.12 -4.49
CA SER A 22 -2.67 15.89 -4.68
C SER A 22 -2.41 14.83 -3.60
N TYR A 23 -1.21 14.81 -3.00
CA TYR A 23 -0.87 13.87 -1.93
C TYR A 23 -1.67 14.08 -0.62
N PHE A 24 -2.31 15.24 -0.43
CA PHE A 24 -3.24 15.44 0.69
C PHE A 24 -4.49 14.57 0.60
N SER A 25 -4.81 14.04 -0.59
CA SER A 25 -5.88 13.05 -0.76
C SER A 25 -5.67 11.78 0.06
N LEU A 26 -4.43 11.44 0.45
CA LEU A 26 -4.13 10.31 1.34
C LEU A 26 -4.85 10.40 2.68
N ILE A 27 -5.10 11.61 3.18
CA ILE A 27 -5.84 11.84 4.44
C ILE A 27 -7.25 11.25 4.34
N LEU A 28 -7.87 11.27 3.15
CA LEU A 28 -9.20 10.69 2.93
C LEU A 28 -9.19 9.17 3.16
N VAL A 29 -8.11 8.47 2.80
CA VAL A 29 -7.97 7.04 3.07
C VAL A 29 -7.87 6.78 4.57
N GLY A 30 -7.11 7.60 5.29
CA GLY A 30 -7.02 7.53 6.75
C GLY A 30 -8.35 7.77 7.44
N LEU A 31 -9.11 8.76 6.98
CA LEU A 31 -10.47 9.05 7.47
C LEU A 31 -11.42 7.88 7.19
N TYR A 32 -11.38 7.31 5.99
CA TYR A 32 -12.20 6.15 5.62
C TYR A 32 -12.04 5.00 6.62
N PHE A 33 -10.80 4.60 6.91
CA PHE A 33 -10.55 3.49 7.84
C PHE A 33 -10.83 3.85 9.30
N ALA A 34 -10.71 5.13 9.68
CA ALA A 34 -11.12 5.58 11.01
C ALA A 34 -12.61 5.33 11.29
N PHE A 35 -13.47 5.43 10.26
CA PHE A 35 -14.90 5.15 10.39
C PHE A 35 -15.26 3.66 10.24
N ARG A 36 -14.63 2.95 9.29
CA ARG A 36 -15.06 1.59 8.91
C ARG A 36 -14.52 0.47 9.80
N LYS A 37 -13.44 0.71 10.57
CA LYS A 37 -12.84 -0.23 11.55
C LYS A 37 -12.57 -1.63 10.99
N SER A 38 -12.05 -1.71 9.77
CA SER A 38 -11.64 -2.96 9.14
C SER A 38 -10.17 -3.22 9.42
N ASP A 39 -9.86 -4.03 10.43
CA ASP A 39 -8.48 -4.21 10.92
C ASP A 39 -7.50 -4.68 9.83
N ARG A 40 -7.95 -5.59 8.95
CA ARG A 40 -7.11 -6.18 7.90
C ARG A 40 -6.79 -5.16 6.81
N ALA A 41 -7.80 -4.45 6.31
CA ALA A 41 -7.60 -3.44 5.27
C ALA A 41 -6.89 -2.20 5.81
N GLU A 42 -7.18 -1.79 7.06
CA GLU A 42 -6.47 -0.70 7.75
C GLU A 42 -4.98 -1.03 7.90
N SER A 43 -4.64 -2.28 8.24
CA SER A 43 -3.24 -2.71 8.37
C SER A 43 -2.48 -2.63 7.03
N LEU A 44 -3.07 -3.12 5.94
CA LEU A 44 -2.47 -3.07 4.61
C LEU A 44 -2.30 -1.63 4.11
N ALA A 45 -3.32 -0.79 4.29
CA ALA A 45 -3.24 0.63 3.98
C ALA A 45 -2.15 1.31 4.83
N GLY A 46 -2.08 0.99 6.12
CA GLY A 46 -1.06 1.49 7.04
C GLY A 46 0.37 1.15 6.59
N LEU A 47 0.61 -0.06 6.11
CA LEU A 47 1.91 -0.46 5.56
C LEU A 47 2.29 0.39 4.33
N ASN A 48 1.36 0.60 3.41
CA ASN A 48 1.62 1.46 2.26
C ASN A 48 1.84 2.93 2.66
N LEU A 49 1.07 3.45 3.62
CA LEU A 49 1.24 4.81 4.14
C LEU A 49 2.60 4.99 4.83
N LEU A 50 3.05 4.00 5.60
CA LEU A 50 4.37 3.98 6.21
C LEU A 50 5.46 3.98 5.14
N LEU A 51 5.30 3.15 4.10
CA LEU A 51 6.22 3.10 2.97
C LEU A 51 6.28 4.44 2.24
N ILE A 52 5.14 5.06 1.92
CA ILE A 52 5.05 6.39 1.32
C ILE A 52 5.77 7.42 2.17
N GLY A 53 5.52 7.44 3.49
CA GLY A 53 6.19 8.35 4.42
C GLY A 53 7.70 8.15 4.42
N ALA A 54 8.17 6.90 4.46
CA ALA A 54 9.60 6.58 4.39
C ALA A 54 10.21 7.05 3.07
N ILE A 55 9.60 6.74 1.92
CA ILE A 55 10.08 7.18 0.60
C ILE A 55 10.13 8.70 0.52
N ALA A 56 9.12 9.38 1.03
CA ALA A 56 9.05 10.84 1.00
C ALA A 56 10.15 11.49 1.86
N ILE A 57 10.39 10.97 3.06
CA ILE A 57 11.44 11.48 3.96
C ILE A 57 12.84 11.18 3.40
N PHE A 58 13.09 9.94 2.96
CA PHE A 58 14.39 9.53 2.44
C PHE A 58 14.67 10.03 1.02
N GLY A 59 13.63 10.26 0.21
CA GLY A 59 13.75 10.76 -1.16
C GLY A 59 14.32 12.16 -1.25
N LYS A 60 14.32 12.92 -0.15
CA LYS A 60 15.05 14.20 -0.08
C LYS A 60 16.57 14.00 -0.10
N PHE A 61 17.06 12.87 0.40
CA PHE A 61 18.49 12.58 0.58
C PHE A 61 19.01 11.49 -0.35
N ARG A 62 18.13 10.77 -1.05
CA ARG A 62 18.47 9.68 -1.96
C ARG A 62 17.68 9.76 -3.26
N PRO A 63 18.17 9.15 -4.35
CA PRO A 63 17.43 9.04 -5.59
C PRO A 63 16.09 8.33 -5.34
N TYR A 64 14.99 8.95 -5.78
CA TYR A 64 13.64 8.42 -5.65
C TYR A 64 12.94 8.43 -7.01
N SER A 65 11.95 7.56 -7.18
CA SER A 65 11.09 7.56 -8.38
C SER A 65 9.74 8.20 -8.03
N LEU A 66 9.40 9.30 -8.72
CA LEU A 66 8.07 9.93 -8.64
C LEU A 66 6.97 8.96 -9.09
N GLU A 67 7.21 8.23 -10.17
CA GLU A 67 6.29 7.20 -10.66
C GLU A 67 6.10 6.09 -9.62
N GLY A 68 7.20 5.65 -9.00
CA GLY A 68 7.15 4.64 -7.96
C GLY A 68 6.35 5.09 -6.74
N LEU A 69 6.56 6.33 -6.29
CA LEU A 69 5.77 6.93 -5.21
C LEU A 69 4.27 6.98 -5.57
N ASN A 70 3.95 7.40 -6.80
CA ASN A 70 2.57 7.46 -7.27
C ASN A 70 1.91 6.08 -7.32
N PHE A 71 2.63 5.04 -7.77
CA PHE A 71 2.09 3.68 -7.76
C PHE A 71 1.76 3.19 -6.35
N VAL A 72 2.59 3.47 -5.35
CA VAL A 72 2.27 3.11 -3.94
C VAL A 72 1.07 3.91 -3.44
N VAL A 73 0.95 5.19 -3.79
CA VAL A 73 -0.22 6.02 -3.45
C VAL A 73 -1.49 5.44 -4.07
N TYR A 74 -1.50 5.13 -5.37
CA TYR A 74 -2.65 4.52 -6.02
C TYR A 74 -2.99 3.16 -5.41
N GLY A 75 -1.98 2.33 -5.12
CA GLY A 75 -2.18 1.06 -4.40
C GLY A 75 -2.86 1.25 -3.05
N THR A 76 -2.51 2.32 -2.32
CA THR A 76 -3.15 2.67 -1.03
C THR A 76 -4.64 2.96 -1.18
N PHE A 77 -5.07 3.62 -2.26
CA PHE A 77 -6.49 3.82 -2.54
C PHE A 77 -7.21 2.51 -2.88
N PHE A 78 -6.54 1.55 -3.51
CA PHE A 78 -7.12 0.21 -3.75
C PHE A 78 -7.39 -0.59 -2.47
N ALA A 79 -6.77 -0.23 -1.34
CA ALA A 79 -7.13 -0.81 -0.03
C ALA A 79 -8.60 -0.51 0.34
N VAL A 80 -9.12 0.66 -0.07
CA VAL A 80 -10.53 1.03 0.11
C VAL A 80 -11.43 0.11 -0.71
N PHE A 81 -11.05 -0.16 -1.96
CA PHE A 81 -11.79 -1.10 -2.82
C PHE A 81 -11.77 -2.52 -2.27
N TYR A 82 -10.63 -2.97 -1.73
CA TYR A 82 -10.53 -4.27 -1.06
C TYR A 82 -11.51 -4.40 0.11
N ASP A 83 -11.60 -3.36 0.93
CA ASP A 83 -12.53 -3.32 2.06
C ASP A 83 -14.01 -3.35 1.63
N ILE A 84 -14.34 -2.70 0.51
CA ILE A 84 -15.71 -2.69 -0.03
C ILE A 84 -16.09 -4.06 -0.61
N LEU A 85 -15.19 -4.68 -1.40
CA LEU A 85 -15.47 -5.92 -2.11
C LEU A 85 -15.31 -7.17 -1.25
N LYS A 86 -14.52 -7.11 -0.16
CA LYS A 86 -14.27 -8.19 0.80
C LYS A 86 -13.82 -9.52 0.17
N THR A 87 -13.17 -9.46 -1.00
CA THR A 87 -12.73 -10.64 -1.78
C THR A 87 -11.22 -10.62 -1.98
N TRP A 88 -10.53 -11.76 -1.84
CA TRP A 88 -9.04 -11.79 -1.98
C TRP A 88 -8.53 -11.17 -3.28
N TYR A 89 -9.22 -11.42 -4.39
CA TYR A 89 -8.74 -10.96 -5.71
C TYR A 89 -8.79 -9.43 -5.83
N SER A 90 -9.61 -8.75 -5.03
CA SER A 90 -9.61 -7.28 -4.97
C SER A 90 -8.37 -6.68 -4.31
N LEU A 91 -7.53 -7.52 -3.68
CA LEU A 91 -6.22 -7.14 -3.12
C LEU A 91 -5.10 -7.18 -4.18
N ILE A 92 -5.33 -7.86 -5.31
CA ILE A 92 -4.36 -8.00 -6.41
C ILE A 92 -3.99 -6.62 -7.00
N PRO A 93 -4.92 -5.72 -7.36
CA PRO A 93 -4.58 -4.40 -7.88
C PRO A 93 -3.71 -3.59 -6.91
N MET A 94 -4.04 -3.62 -5.62
CA MET A 94 -3.25 -2.96 -4.57
C MET A 94 -1.81 -3.50 -4.54
N MET A 95 -1.64 -4.82 -4.51
CA MET A 95 -0.30 -5.42 -4.44
C MET A 95 0.50 -5.24 -5.72
N LEU A 96 -0.12 -5.33 -6.90
CA LEU A 96 0.57 -5.06 -8.16
C LEU A 96 1.10 -3.63 -8.20
N LEU A 97 0.26 -2.64 -7.87
CA LEU A 97 0.68 -1.24 -7.85
C LEU A 97 1.75 -0.98 -6.78
N THR A 98 1.59 -1.57 -5.60
CA THR A 98 2.60 -1.44 -4.54
C THR A 98 3.94 -2.05 -4.97
N GLY A 99 3.92 -3.19 -5.65
CA GLY A 99 5.11 -3.88 -6.15
C GLY A 99 5.78 -3.17 -7.31
N MET A 100 5.00 -2.63 -8.24
CA MET A 100 5.51 -1.73 -9.28
C MET A 100 6.13 -0.48 -8.65
N GLY A 101 5.51 0.07 -7.60
CA GLY A 101 6.03 1.20 -6.85
C GLY A 101 7.40 0.91 -6.23
N ILE A 102 7.49 -0.16 -5.43
CA ILE A 102 8.75 -0.61 -4.82
C ILE A 102 9.80 -0.93 -5.89
N GLY A 103 9.41 -1.63 -6.96
CA GLY A 103 10.30 -1.99 -8.06
C GLY A 103 10.85 -0.77 -8.79
N ALA A 104 10.01 0.23 -9.10
CA ALA A 104 10.43 1.46 -9.76
C ALA A 104 11.37 2.30 -8.87
N ILE A 105 11.12 2.36 -7.56
CA ILE A 105 12.01 3.02 -6.60
C ILE A 105 13.35 2.27 -6.51
N GLY A 106 13.29 0.94 -6.44
CA GLY A 106 14.46 0.08 -6.48
C GLY A 106 15.28 0.28 -7.75
N ALA A 107 14.62 0.36 -8.90
CA ALA A 107 15.27 0.50 -10.19
C ALA A 107 16.03 1.81 -10.33
N HIS A 108 15.52 2.88 -9.72
CA HIS A 108 16.21 4.16 -9.68
C HIS A 108 17.56 4.10 -8.92
N LYS A 109 17.72 3.16 -7.97
CA LYS A 109 18.97 2.99 -7.22
C LYS A 109 19.86 1.85 -7.75
N PHE A 110 19.26 0.76 -8.21
CA PHE A 110 19.96 -0.49 -8.55
C PHE A 110 19.85 -0.88 -10.04
N GLY A 111 19.32 0.01 -10.89
CA GLY A 111 19.09 -0.26 -12.31
C GLY A 111 18.04 -1.36 -12.53
N VAL A 112 18.14 -2.10 -13.63
CA VAL A 112 17.14 -3.13 -14.01
C VAL A 112 16.91 -4.17 -12.91
N LYS A 113 17.94 -4.49 -12.11
CA LYS A 113 17.84 -5.44 -10.99
C LYS A 113 16.94 -4.94 -9.86
N GLY A 114 16.76 -3.63 -9.74
CA GLY A 114 15.90 -3.03 -8.72
C GLY A 114 14.41 -3.34 -8.90
N TYR A 115 13.95 -3.67 -10.12
CA TYR A 115 12.58 -4.13 -10.35
C TYR A 115 12.26 -5.44 -9.60
N LEU A 116 13.27 -6.27 -9.34
CA LEU A 116 13.11 -7.51 -8.57
C LEU A 116 12.70 -7.26 -7.11
N LEU A 117 12.92 -6.06 -6.57
CA LEU A 117 12.44 -5.71 -5.22
C LEU A 117 10.91 -5.75 -5.13
N GLY A 118 10.20 -5.51 -6.25
CA GLY A 118 8.74 -5.64 -6.31
C GLY A 118 8.25 -7.07 -6.06
N LEU A 119 9.10 -8.09 -6.30
CA LEU A 119 8.76 -9.50 -6.08
C LEU A 119 8.63 -9.87 -4.59
N ILE A 120 9.06 -8.98 -3.67
CA ILE A 120 8.87 -9.18 -2.23
C ILE A 120 7.39 -9.33 -1.83
N LEU A 121 6.48 -8.88 -2.69
CA LEU A 121 5.04 -9.03 -2.47
C LEU A 121 4.50 -10.41 -2.83
N ILE A 122 5.20 -11.21 -3.65
CA ILE A 122 4.78 -12.59 -3.99
C ILE A 122 4.46 -13.44 -2.74
N PRO A 123 5.36 -13.55 -1.73
CA PRO A 123 5.06 -14.31 -0.53
C PRO A 123 3.88 -13.73 0.27
N VAL A 124 3.65 -12.41 0.18
CA VAL A 124 2.48 -11.76 0.78
C VAL A 124 1.20 -12.20 0.09
N ILE A 125 1.19 -12.28 -1.25
CA ILE A 125 0.04 -12.79 -2.04
C ILE A 125 -0.28 -14.23 -1.66
N LEU A 126 0.74 -15.09 -1.64
CA LEU A 126 0.58 -16.51 -1.34
C LEU A 126 0.03 -16.72 0.08
N ARG A 127 0.55 -15.97 1.05
CA ARG A 127 0.03 -15.98 2.43
C ARG A 127 -1.44 -15.56 2.46
N GLU A 128 -1.80 -14.48 1.79
CA GLU A 128 -3.19 -13.96 1.79
C GLU A 128 -4.17 -14.97 1.17
N PHE A 129 -3.78 -15.58 0.05
CA PHE A 129 -4.54 -16.65 -0.60
C PHE A 129 -4.72 -17.86 0.33
N SER A 130 -3.65 -18.28 1.02
CA SER A 130 -3.70 -19.42 1.94
C SER A 130 -4.65 -19.21 3.12
N ILE A 131 -4.70 -17.99 3.68
CA ILE A 131 -5.58 -17.64 4.78
C ILE A 131 -7.04 -17.71 4.34
N GLN A 132 -7.37 -17.15 3.17
CA GLN A 132 -8.76 -17.20 2.68
C GLN A 132 -9.20 -18.61 2.30
N LYS A 133 -8.30 -19.44 1.76
CA LYS A 133 -8.61 -20.86 1.49
C LYS A 133 -8.94 -21.62 2.77
N ARG A 134 -8.23 -21.35 3.88
CA ARG A 134 -8.54 -21.93 5.19
C ARG A 134 -9.89 -21.46 5.74
N TYR A 135 -10.16 -20.14 5.68
CA TYR A 135 -11.46 -19.60 6.11
C TYR A 135 -12.65 -20.20 5.36
N LYS A 136 -12.53 -20.44 4.05
CA LYS A 136 -13.59 -21.10 3.27
C LYS A 136 -13.79 -22.58 3.64
N ALA A 137 -12.70 -23.30 3.94
CA ALA A 137 -12.78 -24.70 4.33
C ALA A 137 -13.45 -24.85 5.70
N ASP A 138 -13.10 -23.99 6.68
CA ASP A 138 -13.69 -24.02 8.01
C ASP A 138 -15.19 -23.63 8.02
N ASP A 139 -15.65 -22.81 7.08
CA ASP A 139 -17.06 -22.43 6.91
C ASP A 139 -17.90 -23.55 6.24
N GLU A 140 -17.27 -24.43 5.46
CA GLU A 140 -17.90 -25.60 4.84
C GLU A 140 -17.99 -26.78 5.80
N ASP A 141 -17.00 -26.97 6.68
CA ASP A 141 -17.00 -28.04 7.71
C ASP A 141 -17.97 -27.77 8.89
N ASN A 142 -18.43 -26.51 9.06
CA ASN A 142 -19.38 -26.11 10.11
C ASN A 142 -20.85 -26.02 9.64
N LYS A 143 -21.16 -26.51 8.43
CA LYS A 143 -22.53 -26.60 7.88
C LYS A 143 -22.99 -28.04 7.76
#